data_AF-A0A9D9GKQ3-F1
#
_entry.id   AF-A0A9D9GKQ3-F1
#
_cell.length_a   1.000
_cell.length_b   1.000
_cell.length_c   1.000
_cell.angle_alpha   90.00
_cell.angle_beta   90.00
_cell.angle_gamma   90.00
#
_symmetry.space_group_name_H-M   'P 1'
#
loop_
_entity.id
_entity.type
_entity.pdbx_description
1 polymer ?
#
loop_
_entity_poly.entity_id
_entity_poly.type
_entity_poly.pdbx_seq_one_letter_code
_entity_poly.pdbx_strand_id
1 'polypeptide(L)'
;MVRGMEAFRALGVLRYSTKEASIKLEKLLRSAIANWEQKNETKAEMGQLYVSNIYVDSARQLKRLRPAPQGRGYRIRKRSNHVTIFVDAISNDTNE
;
A
#
# COMPACT_ATOMS: atom_id res chain seq x y z
N MET A 1 0.75 -1.65 -9.81
CA MET A 1 -0.69 -1.92 -10.02
C MET A 1 -1.54 -0.73 -9.65
N VAL A 2 -1.45 -0.19 -8.43
CA VAL A 2 -2.40 0.82 -7.92
C VAL A 2 -1.92 2.28 -7.99
N ARG A 3 -0.65 2.51 -8.32
CA ARG A 3 -0.09 3.86 -8.47
C ARG A 3 -0.75 4.58 -9.64
N GLY A 4 -1.11 5.85 -9.47
CA GLY A 4 -1.75 6.69 -10.48
C GLY A 4 -3.22 6.39 -10.72
N MET A 5 -3.82 5.45 -9.97
CA MET A 5 -5.25 5.18 -10.07
C MET A 5 -6.04 6.12 -9.16
N GLU A 6 -7.26 6.43 -9.60
CA GLU A 6 -8.29 7.05 -8.77
C GLU A 6 -8.57 6.18 -7.53
N ALA A 7 -8.78 6.83 -6.38
CA ALA A 7 -8.75 6.18 -5.07
C ALA A 7 -9.86 5.13 -4.87
N PHE A 8 -11.08 5.38 -5.37
CA PHE A 8 -12.18 4.42 -5.22
C PHE A 8 -12.07 3.25 -6.21
N ARG A 9 -11.57 3.50 -7.43
CA ARG A 9 -11.20 2.45 -8.39
C ARG A 9 -10.10 1.57 -7.83
N ALA A 10 -9.10 2.17 -7.19
CA ALA A 10 -8.02 1.46 -6.51
C ALA A 10 -8.56 0.52 -5.40
N LEU A 11 -9.54 0.96 -4.61
CA LEU A 11 -10.21 0.10 -3.63
C LEU A 11 -10.90 -1.10 -4.27
N GLY A 12 -11.60 -0.90 -5.39
CA GLY A 12 -12.23 -1.99 -6.14
C GLY A 12 -11.22 -3.02 -6.65
N VAL A 13 -10.13 -2.54 -7.27
CA VAL A 13 -9.05 -3.40 -7.76
C VAL A 13 -8.38 -4.20 -6.63
N LEU A 14 -8.15 -3.57 -5.47
CA LEU A 14 -7.55 -4.24 -4.32
C LEU A 14 -8.46 -5.29 -3.71
N ARG A 15 -9.76 -5.02 -3.64
CA ARG A 15 -10.74 -5.95 -3.07
C ARG A 15 -10.88 -7.25 -3.86
N TYR A 16 -10.77 -7.18 -5.20
CA TYR A 16 -10.92 -8.34 -6.08
C TYR A 16 -9.58 -8.95 -6.54
N SER A 17 -8.46 -8.48 -6.01
CA SER A 17 -7.14 -9.06 -6.31
C SER A 17 -6.96 -10.41 -5.61
N THR A 18 -6.35 -11.37 -6.30
CA THR A 18 -6.05 -12.72 -5.77
C THR A 18 -4.85 -12.76 -4.83
N LYS A 19 -4.16 -11.63 -4.61
CA LYS A 19 -2.96 -11.55 -3.77
C LYS A 19 -3.34 -11.26 -2.31
N GLU A 20 -2.82 -12.05 -1.37
CA GLU A 20 -3.03 -11.83 0.08
C GLU A 20 -2.63 -10.41 0.53
N ALA A 21 -1.56 -9.86 -0.06
CA ALA A 21 -1.08 -8.52 0.23
C ALA A 21 -2.13 -7.42 -0.04
N SER A 22 -3.09 -7.67 -0.92
CA SER A 22 -4.12 -6.70 -1.29
C SER A 22 -5.07 -6.38 -0.13
N ILE A 23 -5.37 -7.33 0.75
CA ILE A 23 -6.24 -7.13 1.92
C ILE A 23 -5.65 -6.07 2.86
N LYS A 24 -4.34 -6.17 3.13
CA LYS A 24 -3.63 -5.21 4.00
C LYS A 24 -3.53 -3.83 3.34
N LEU A 25 -3.32 -3.80 2.03
CA LEU A 25 -3.18 -2.56 1.28
C LEU A 25 -4.52 -1.83 1.09
N GLU A 26 -5.63 -2.56 0.95
CA GLU A 26 -6.99 -2.00 0.95
C GLU A 26 -7.27 -1.27 2.26
N LYS A 27 -6.95 -1.89 3.40
CA LYS A 27 -7.09 -1.26 4.72
C LYS A 27 -6.25 0.01 4.83
N LEU A 28 -5.00 -0.02 4.34
CA LEU A 28 -4.12 1.14 4.35
C LEU A 28 -4.67 2.29 3.50
N LEU A 29 -5.20 1.99 2.30
CA LEU A 29 -5.79 3.00 1.42
C LEU A 29 -7.06 3.61 2.03
N ARG A 30 -7.93 2.80 2.65
CA ARG A 30 -9.09 3.33 3.40
C ARG A 30 -8.68 4.27 4.53
N SER A 31 -7.62 3.91 5.27
CA SER A 31 -7.07 4.77 6.32
C SER A 31 -6.50 6.07 5.75
N ALA A 32 -5.85 6.03 4.59
CA ALA A 32 -5.30 7.21 3.94
C ALA A 32 -6.41 8.19 3.50
N ILE A 33 -7.51 7.67 2.93
CA ILE A 33 -8.70 8.47 2.59
C ILE A 33 -9.28 9.10 3.86
N ALA A 34 -9.52 8.32 4.91
CA ALA A 34 -10.05 8.85 6.17
C ALA A 34 -9.16 9.94 6.79
N ASN A 35 -7.84 9.78 6.73
CA ASN A 35 -6.89 10.80 7.19
C ASN A 35 -6.95 12.08 6.34
N TRP A 36 -7.19 11.96 5.04
CA TRP A 36 -7.38 13.11 4.16
C TRP A 36 -8.70 13.82 4.47
N GLU A 37 -9.80 13.07 4.62
CA GLU A 37 -11.12 13.63 4.98
C GLU A 37 -11.06 14.40 6.30
N GLN A 38 -10.34 13.86 7.29
CA GLN A 38 -10.15 14.54 8.58
C GLN A 38 -9.34 15.83 8.46
N LYS A 39 -8.35 15.89 7.57
CA LYS A 39 -7.52 17.10 7.37
C LYS A 39 -8.24 18.19 6.59
N ASN A 40 -9.10 17.80 5.66
CA ASN A 40 -9.78 18.72 4.75
C ASN A 40 -11.22 19.02 5.19
N GLU A 41 -11.67 18.46 6.33
CA GLU A 41 -13.03 18.58 6.90
C GLU A 41 -14.17 18.30 5.90
N THR A 42 -13.86 17.55 4.84
CA THR A 42 -14.74 17.30 3.70
C THR A 42 -14.70 15.81 3.37
N LYS A 43 -15.84 15.28 2.93
CA LYS A 43 -15.92 13.88 2.50
C LYS A 43 -15.26 13.73 1.14
N ALA A 44 -14.51 12.66 0.96
CA ALA A 44 -13.91 12.35 -0.33
C ALA A 44 -15.00 11.81 -1.27
N GLU A 45 -15.24 12.52 -2.38
CA GLU A 45 -16.13 12.02 -3.43
C GLU A 45 -15.35 11.23 -4.50
N MET A 46 -16.07 10.41 -5.27
CA MET A 46 -15.47 9.64 -6.35
C MET A 46 -14.85 10.58 -7.39
N GLY A 47 -13.62 10.28 -7.82
CA GLY A 47 -12.93 11.09 -8.83
C GLY A 47 -12.24 12.36 -8.30
N GLN A 48 -12.25 12.63 -6.99
CA GLN A 48 -11.50 13.75 -6.41
C GLN A 48 -10.06 13.37 -6.04
N LEU A 49 -9.86 12.12 -5.62
CA LEU A 49 -8.59 11.64 -5.08
C LEU A 49 -7.95 10.60 -5.98
N TYR A 50 -6.63 10.63 -6.03
CA TYR A 50 -5.83 9.61 -6.70
C TYR A 50 -4.61 9.22 -5.87
N VAL A 51 -4.12 8.00 -6.14
CA VAL A 51 -2.89 7.50 -5.51
C VAL A 51 -1.68 8.10 -6.24
N SER A 52 -1.17 9.20 -5.73
CA SER A 52 -0.01 9.91 -6.27
C SER A 52 1.25 9.04 -6.24
N ASN A 53 1.68 8.64 -5.04
CA ASN A 53 2.87 7.83 -4.85
C ASN A 53 2.62 6.65 -3.91
N ILE A 54 3.23 5.52 -4.25
CA ILE A 54 3.21 4.33 -3.40
C ILE A 54 4.53 3.59 -3.56
N TYR A 55 5.18 3.26 -2.46
CA TYR A 55 6.43 2.50 -2.46
C TYR A 55 6.50 1.54 -1.27
N VAL A 56 7.37 0.55 -1.43
CA VAL A 56 7.54 -0.55 -0.50
C VAL A 56 9.02 -0.69 -0.18
N ASP A 57 9.38 -0.37 1.06
CA ASP A 57 10.76 -0.38 1.53
C ASP A 57 11.04 -1.63 2.36
N SER A 58 12.33 -1.92 2.53
CA SER A 58 12.76 -3.01 3.41
C SER A 58 12.55 -2.65 4.87
N ALA A 59 12.01 -3.58 5.65
CA ALA A 59 11.97 -3.47 7.11
C ALA A 59 12.93 -4.49 7.76
N ARG A 60 12.93 -4.53 9.10
CA ARG A 60 13.73 -5.49 9.88
C ARG A 60 13.48 -6.91 9.41
N GLN A 61 14.58 -7.65 9.21
CA GLN A 61 14.54 -9.05 8.82
C GLN A 61 14.74 -9.97 10.03
N LEU A 62 13.86 -10.97 10.19
CA LEU A 62 14.04 -12.02 11.19
C LEU A 62 14.90 -13.14 10.61
N LYS A 63 15.87 -13.61 11.41
CA LYS A 63 16.76 -14.73 11.06
C LYS A 63 16.26 -15.99 11.79
N ARG A 64 16.17 -17.12 11.09
CA ARG A 64 15.82 -18.44 11.64
C ARG A 64 16.81 -19.48 11.15
N LEU A 65 17.05 -20.50 11.96
CA LEU A 65 17.87 -21.66 11.60
C LEU A 65 16.98 -22.72 10.96
N ARG A 66 17.46 -23.36 9.89
CA ARG A 66 16.90 -24.59 9.34
C ARG A 66 17.95 -25.69 9.46
N PRO A 67 17.62 -26.82 10.10
CA PRO A 67 18.50 -27.99 10.09
C PRO A 67 18.80 -28.41 8.65
N ALA A 68 20.05 -28.71 8.37
CA ALA A 68 20.52 -29.18 7.08
C ALA A 68 21.37 -30.46 7.26
N PRO A 69 21.59 -31.25 6.19
CA PRO A 69 22.35 -32.49 6.28
C PRO A 69 23.77 -32.29 6.85
N GLN A 70 24.35 -33.36 7.39
CA GLN A 70 25.71 -33.39 7.95
C GLN A 70 25.91 -32.40 9.12
N GLY A 71 24.90 -32.24 10.00
CA GLY A 71 25.00 -31.36 11.17
C GLY A 71 25.07 -29.86 10.85
N ARG A 72 24.73 -29.45 9.62
CA ARG A 72 24.79 -28.06 9.17
C ARG A 72 23.52 -27.29 9.52
N GLY A 73 23.63 -25.97 9.60
CA GLY A 73 22.50 -25.07 9.83
C GLY A 73 22.40 -23.98 8.77
N TYR A 74 21.36 -24.02 7.94
CA TYR A 74 21.10 -22.97 6.94
C TYR A 74 20.27 -21.84 7.53
N ARG A 75 20.53 -20.62 7.06
CA ARG A 75 19.84 -19.41 7.53
C ARG A 75 18.62 -19.11 6.66
N ILE A 76 17.43 -19.17 7.23
CA ILE A 76 16.22 -18.61 6.61
C ILE A 76 16.10 -17.13 7.01
N ARG A 77 15.82 -16.29 6.02
CA ARG A 77 15.56 -14.87 6.16
C ARG A 77 14.07 -14.59 5.99
N LYS A 78 13.35 -14.28 7.07
CA LYS A 78 11.95 -13.83 7.01
C LYS A 78 11.94 -12.32 6.88
N ARG A 79 11.63 -11.83 5.68
CA ARG A 79 11.67 -10.40 5.33
C ARG A 79 10.34 -9.73 5.70
N SER A 80 10.44 -8.53 6.25
CA SER A 80 9.32 -7.62 6.46
C SER A 80 9.52 -6.39 5.56
N ASN A 81 8.46 -5.61 5.39
CA ASN A 81 8.46 -4.39 4.59
C ASN A 81 7.72 -3.23 5.29
N HIS A 82 8.04 -2.02 4.87
CA HIS A 82 7.28 -0.82 5.16
C HIS A 82 6.55 -0.38 3.89
N VAL A 83 5.29 0.01 3.98
CA VAL A 83 4.48 0.46 2.85
C VAL A 83 4.03 1.88 3.13
N THR A 84 4.33 2.78 2.21
CA THR A 84 3.93 4.18 2.30
C THR A 84 3.05 4.51 1.10
N ILE A 85 1.92 5.17 1.37
CA ILE A 85 0.95 5.61 0.35
C ILE A 85 0.72 7.11 0.52
N PHE A 86 0.76 7.83 -0.60
CA PHE A 86 0.38 9.22 -0.73
C PHE A 86 -0.88 9.31 -1.58
N VAL A 87 -1.87 10.05 -1.08
CA VAL A 87 -3.13 10.32 -1.76
C VAL A 87 -3.22 11.83 -1.93
N ASP A 88 -3.38 12.27 -3.17
CA ASP A 88 -3.46 13.68 -3.53
C ASP A 88 -4.80 13.95 -4.24
N ALA A 89 -5.21 15.22 -4.24
CA ALA A 89 -6.37 15.68 -4.99
C ALA A 89 -6.00 15.85 -6.46
N ILE A 90 -6.91 15.48 -7.36
CA ILE A 90 -6.77 15.71 -8.80
C ILE A 90 -6.94 17.22 -9.04
N SER A 91 -5.85 17.94 -9.26
CA SER A 91 -5.88 19.34 -9.70
C SER A 91 -6.20 19.40 -11.19
N ASN A 92 -7.32 20.03 -11.56
CA ASN A 92 -7.68 20.28 -12.96
C ASN A 92 -6.96 21.51 -13.56
N ASP A 93 -6.04 22.14 -12.82
CA ASP A 93 -5.32 23.36 -13.23
C ASP A 93 -4.16 23.05 -14.17
N THR A 94 -4.47 22.54 -15.35
CA THR A 94 -3.52 22.53 -16.47
C THR A 94 -4.30 22.79 -17.75
N ASN A 95 -4.64 24.06 -17.99
CA ASN A 95 -4.85 24.70 -19.29
C ASN A 95 -5.17 26.20 -19.10
N GLU A 96 -4.12 27.00 -18.83
CA GLU A 96 -3.97 28.35 -19.37
C GLU A 96 -2.54 28.47 -19.91
#